data_AF-A0A165TIQ5-F1
#
_entry.id   AF-A0A165TIQ5-F1
#
_cell.length_a   1.000
_cell.length_b   1.000
_cell.length_c   1.000
_cell.angle_alpha   90.00
_cell.angle_beta   90.00
_cell.angle_gamma   90.00
#
_symmetry.space_group_name_H-M   'P 1'
#
loop_
_entity.id
_entity.type
_entity.pdbx_description
1 polymer ?
#
loop_
_entity_poly.entity_id
_entity_poly.type
_entity_poly.pdbx_seq_one_letter_code
_entity_poly.pdbx_strand_id
1 'polypeptide(L)' 'KKAIKDFERQHKHRLESGDYAPGTWVLIHETWLDAQHGNKGTLRWAGPYVVHERYPLGSYCLRELDGTVLKEHIMVSRL' A
#
# COMPACT_ATOMS: atom_id res chain seq x y z
N LYS A 1 15.68 -11.98 22.77
CA LYS A 1 16.22 -11.75 21.41
C LYS A 1 15.93 -12.88 20.41
N LYS A 2 15.90 -14.17 20.81
CA LYS A 2 15.61 -15.31 19.90
C LYS A 2 14.16 -15.30 19.34
N ALA A 3 13.17 -14.98 20.19
CA ALA A 3 11.76 -14.93 19.80
C ALA A 3 11.43 -13.93 18.67
N ILE A 4 12.06 -12.74 18.66
CA ILE A 4 11.83 -11.72 17.62
C ILE A 4 12.34 -12.21 16.26
N LYS A 5 13.52 -12.82 16.22
CA LYS A 5 14.09 -13.39 14.99
C LYS A 5 13.28 -14.55 14.43
N ASP A 6 12.73 -15.39 15.30
CA ASP A 6 11.87 -16.51 14.88
C ASP A 6 10.52 -16.00 14.35
N PHE A 7 9.96 -14.94 14.96
CA PHE A 7 8.77 -14.24 14.47
C PHE A 7 9.00 -13.60 13.10
N GLU A 8 10.07 -12.81 12.95
CA GLU A 8 10.48 -12.23 11.66
C GLU A 8 10.65 -13.33 10.61
N ARG A 9 11.35 -14.44 10.93
CA ARG A 9 11.54 -15.59 10.03
C ARG A 9 10.23 -16.23 9.58
N GLN A 10 9.28 -16.39 10.48
CA GLN A 10 7.98 -16.98 10.17
C GLN A 10 7.08 -16.03 9.37
N HIS A 11 7.27 -14.71 9.49
CA HIS A 11 6.44 -13.71 8.81
C HIS A 11 7.13 -13.00 7.64
N LYS A 12 8.31 -13.45 7.18
CA LYS A 12 9.04 -12.84 6.02
C LYS A 12 8.25 -12.81 4.72
N HIS A 13 7.25 -13.68 4.58
CA HIS A 13 6.37 -13.76 3.41
C HIS A 13 5.08 -12.98 3.61
N ARG A 14 4.87 -12.39 4.78
CA ARG A 14 3.77 -11.45 5.04
C ARG A 14 4.16 -10.12 4.41
N LEU A 15 3.21 -9.46 3.77
CA LEU A 15 3.37 -8.07 3.33
C LEU A 15 3.74 -7.25 4.58
N GLU A 16 4.96 -6.74 4.62
CA GLU A 16 5.39 -5.84 5.69
C GLU A 16 4.62 -4.53 5.52
N SER A 17 3.79 -4.19 6.50
CA SER A 17 3.28 -2.83 6.65
C SER A 17 4.45 -1.95 7.06
N GLY A 18 5.10 -1.35 6.08
CA GLY A 18 6.36 -0.66 6.25
C GLY A 18 6.46 0.64 5.45
N ASP A 19 7.66 1.21 5.51
CA ASP A 19 8.01 2.41 4.77
C ASP A 19 8.35 2.05 3.32
N TYR A 20 7.50 2.46 2.39
CA TYR A 20 7.72 2.20 0.96
C TYR A 20 8.67 3.24 0.37
N ALA A 21 9.80 2.80 -0.17
CA ALA A 21 10.75 3.70 -0.81
C ALA A 21 10.17 4.24 -2.15
N PRO A 22 10.55 5.46 -2.58
CA PRO A 22 10.27 5.91 -3.95
C PRO A 22 10.71 4.88 -4.99
N GLY A 23 9.85 4.61 -5.97
CA GLY A 23 10.02 3.54 -6.96
C GLY A 23 9.37 2.21 -6.59
N THR A 24 8.89 2.03 -5.36
CA THR A 24 8.19 0.81 -4.94
C THR A 24 6.84 0.70 -5.63
N TRP A 25 6.51 -0.49 -6.11
CA TRP A 25 5.21 -0.79 -6.70
C TRP A 25 4.20 -1.12 -5.60
N VAL A 26 3.04 -0.48 -5.65
CA VAL A 26 1.99 -0.60 -4.63
C VAL A 26 0.62 -0.69 -5.29
N LEU A 27 -0.33 -1.23 -4.54
CA LEU A 27 -1.75 -1.17 -4.86
C LEU A 27 -2.43 -0.22 -3.87
N ILE A 28 -3.54 0.39 -4.26
CA ILE A 28 -4.33 1.22 -3.37
C ILE A 28 -5.58 0.45 -2.97
N HIS A 29 -5.86 0.38 -1.67
CA HIS A 29 -7.10 -0.15 -1.13
C HIS A 29 -8.24 0.89 -1.25
N GLU A 30 -9.29 0.50 -1.97
CA GLU A 30 -10.50 1.26 -2.22
C GLU A 30 -11.49 1.12 -1.05
N THR A 31 -11.20 1.80 0.06
CA THR A 31 -11.94 1.67 1.33
C THR A 31 -13.44 1.97 1.22
N TRP A 32 -13.87 2.75 0.22
CA TRP A 32 -15.29 3.02 0.00
C TRP A 32 -16.09 1.77 -0.41
N LEU A 33 -15.42 0.74 -0.95
CA LEU A 33 -16.02 -0.57 -1.25
C LEU A 33 -16.25 -1.42 0.00
N ASP A 34 -15.66 -1.07 1.15
CA ASP A 34 -15.81 -1.84 2.41
C ASP A 34 -17.20 -1.67 3.02
N ALA A 35 -17.80 -0.50 2.86
CA ALA A 35 -19.13 -0.20 3.38
C ALA A 35 -20.26 -0.78 2.51
N GLN A 36 -19.97 -1.30 1.31
CA GLN A 36 -20.99 -1.78 0.38
C GLN A 36 -21.37 -3.24 0.62
N HIS A 37 -22.61 -3.46 1.04
CA HIS A 37 -23.19 -4.80 1.14
C HIS A 37 -23.61 -5.32 -0.24
N GLY A 38 -23.21 -6.56 -0.56
CA GLY A 38 -23.59 -7.22 -1.82
C GLY A 38 -22.51 -7.23 -2.92
N ASN A 39 -21.33 -6.62 -2.72
CA ASN A 39 -20.29 -6.53 -3.76
C ASN A 39 -19.32 -7.73 -3.81
N LYS A 40 -19.77 -8.94 -3.46
CA LYS A 40 -18.90 -10.13 -3.46
C LYS A 40 -18.24 -10.30 -4.83
N GLY A 41 -16.91 -10.19 -4.88
CA GLY A 41 -16.11 -10.30 -6.11
C GLY A 41 -15.58 -8.98 -6.66
N THR A 42 -15.94 -7.82 -6.11
CA THR A 42 -15.39 -6.53 -6.56
C THR A 42 -13.91 -6.40 -6.21
N LEU A 43 -13.12 -5.89 -7.16
CA LEU A 43 -11.71 -5.56 -6.96
C LEU A 43 -11.57 -4.40 -5.97
N ARG A 44 -11.07 -4.70 -4.76
CA ARG A 44 -10.81 -3.70 -3.69
C ARG A 44 -9.45 -3.03 -3.80
N TRP A 45 -8.62 -3.50 -4.71
CA TRP A 45 -7.25 -3.06 -4.88
C TRP A 45 -7.10 -2.51 -6.30
N ALA A 46 -6.78 -1.22 -6.38
CA ALA A 46 -6.52 -0.50 -7.63
C ALA A 46 -5.02 -0.40 -7.90
N GLY A 47 -4.65 -0.34 -9.17
CA GLY A 47 -3.26 -0.18 -9.61
C GLY A 47 -2.82 -1.22 -10.63
N PRO A 48 -1.52 -1.31 -10.92
CA PRO A 48 -0.38 -0.92 -10.07
C PRO A 48 0.01 0.56 -10.12
N TYR A 49 0.47 1.09 -8.98
CA TYR A 49 1.06 2.42 -8.85
C TYR A 49 2.52 2.33 -8.41
N VAL A 50 3.26 3.43 -8.56
CA VAL A 50 4.64 3.56 -8.11
C VAL A 50 4.72 4.70 -7.09
N VAL A 51 5.39 4.48 -5.97
CA VAL A 51 5.68 5.56 -5.00
C VAL A 51 6.54 6.61 -5.68
N HIS A 52 6.02 7.83 -5.80
CA HIS A 52 6.75 8.97 -6.35
C HIS A 52 7.56 9.66 -5.25
N GLU A 53 6.92 9.94 -4.13
CA GLU A 53 7.54 10.61 -2.98
C GLU A 53 6.90 10.11 -1.68
N ARG A 54 7.68 10.09 -0.61
CA ARG A 54 7.21 9.84 0.75
C ARG A 54 7.20 11.15 1.54
N TYR A 55 6.08 11.45 2.19
CA TYR A 55 5.97 12.59 3.07
C TYR A 55 6.34 12.24 4.52
N PRO A 56 6.83 13.23 5.32
CA PRO A 56 7.23 13.01 6.71
C PRO A 56 6.14 12.44 7.63
N LEU A 57 4.87 12.66 7.29
CA LEU A 57 3.71 12.23 8.08
C LEU A 57 3.23 10.80 7.75
N GLY A 58 3.97 10.04 6.94
CA GLY A 58 3.64 8.66 6.59
C GLY A 58 2.59 8.51 5.48
N SER A 59 2.32 9.60 4.76
CA SER A 59 1.58 9.58 3.50
C SER A 59 2.52 9.55 2.30
N TYR A 60 2.00 9.13 1.16
CA TYR A 60 2.74 8.94 -0.08
C TYR A 60 2.08 9.70 -1.21
N CYS A 61 2.92 10.30 -2.06
CA CYS A 61 2.55 10.69 -3.40
C CYS A 61 2.84 9.52 -4.33
N LEU A 62 1.86 9.15 -5.15
CA LEU A 62 1.96 8.02 -6.06
C LEU A 62 1.87 8.49 -7.50
N ARG A 63 2.33 7.67 -8.42
CA ARG A 63 2.16 7.85 -9.86
C ARG A 63 1.73 6.58 -10.54
N GLU A 64 0.99 6.71 -11.63
CA GLU A 64 0.68 5.62 -12.55
C GLU A 64 1.94 5.17 -13.32
N LEU A 65 1.85 4.03 -13.99
CA LEU A 65 2.99 3.46 -14.73
C LEU A 65 3.46 4.33 -15.90
N ASP A 66 2.58 5.17 -16.45
CA ASP A 66 2.90 6.13 -17.50
C ASP A 66 3.60 7.40 -16.98
N GLY A 67 3.71 7.53 -15.65
CA GLY A 67 4.32 8.68 -14.98
C GLY A 67 3.32 9.74 -14.50
N THR A 68 2.02 9.60 -14.76
CA THR A 68 0.99 10.51 -14.28
C THR A 68 0.93 10.49 -12.75
N VAL A 69 1.17 11.66 -12.12
CA VAL A 69 1.19 11.78 -10.66
C VAL A 69 -0.22 11.96 -10.11
N LEU A 70 -0.59 11.13 -9.13
CA LEU A 70 -1.84 11.25 -8.39
C LEU A 70 -1.80 12.50 -7.51
N LYS A 71 -2.89 13.28 -7.56
CA LYS A 71 -3.02 14.52 -6.76
C LYS A 71 -3.31 14.25 -5.27
N GLU A 72 -3.78 13.05 -4.94
CA GLU A 72 -4.14 12.68 -3.57
C GLU A 72 -2.93 12.16 -2.79
N HIS A 73 -2.89 12.45 -1.48
CA HIS A 73 -1.94 11.86 -0.56
C HIS A 73 -2.50 10.55 -0.02
N ILE A 74 -1.84 9.44 -0.30
CA ILE A 74 -2.29 8.12 0.11
C ILE A 74 -1.63 7.74 1.44
N MET A 75 -2.44 7.42 2.43
CA MET A 75 -1.95 6.96 3.74
C MET A 75 -1.42 5.53 3.63
N VAL A 76 -0.39 5.19 4.42
CA VAL A 76 0.18 3.84 4.46
C VAL A 76 -0.85 2.74 4.73
N SER A 77 -1.93 3.04 5.47
CA SER A 77 -3.00 2.08 5.76
C SER A 77 -3.85 1.69 4.55
N ARG A 78 -3.70 2.40 3.42
CA ARG A 78 -4.35 2.11 2.14
C ARG A 78 -3.41 1.43 1.14
N LEU A 79 -2.17 1.11 1.52
CA LEU A 79 -1.14 0.52 0.66
C LEU A 79 -0.81 -0.92 1.06
#